data_AF-A0A3T0RQA9-F1
#
_entry.id   AF-A0A3T0RQA9-F1
#
_cell.length_a   1.000
_cell.length_b   1.000
_cell.length_c   1.000
_cell.angle_alpha   90.00
_cell.angle_beta   90.00
_cell.angle_gamma   90.00
#
_symmetry.space_group_name_H-M   'P 1'
#
loop_
_entity.id
_entity.type
_entity.pdbx_description
1 polymer ?
#
loop_
_entity_poly.entity_id
_entity_poly.type
_entity_poly.pdbx_seq_one_letter_code
_entity_poly.pdbx_strand_id
1 'polypeptide(L)'
;MTMSYKYYFICAVSLIFIASCAKKKEEDQLSSVSPISTIDGSWSTSCENGAGVQQVFTNAGASYSTITANYYYDSGCSHLAYTMDIVQSYVVSNWQTEDARQVGDINWTYIHVYITPKDSQVAAAMNSSALCGITGWSGGVSITVDGLTCGSITLPTAGTVEYDMIQYTLNSTLKDQGFTPGDLSYGLSDANHDGTSPSSRPVQSNSSLRMQKRN
;
A
#
# COMPACT_ATOMS: atom_id res chain seq x y z
N MET A 1 -73.41 -45.05 4.60
CA MET A 1 -72.20 -45.46 5.36
C MET A 1 -72.19 -46.97 5.33
N THR A 2 -71.32 -47.70 4.63
CA THR A 2 -69.89 -47.57 4.35
C THR A 2 -69.58 -48.36 3.07
N MET A 3 -68.67 -47.85 2.23
CA MET A 3 -68.10 -48.59 1.09
C MET A 3 -67.04 -49.59 1.60
N SER A 4 -66.95 -50.75 0.97
CA SER A 4 -65.83 -51.69 1.11
C SER A 4 -65.37 -52.10 -0.28
N TYR A 5 -64.18 -51.66 -0.68
CA TYR A 5 -63.51 -52.05 -1.93
C TYR A 5 -62.55 -53.19 -1.66
N LYS A 6 -62.57 -54.23 -2.50
CA LYS A 6 -61.51 -55.25 -2.60
C LYS A 6 -60.75 -55.06 -3.92
N TYR A 7 -59.43 -55.04 -3.78
CA TYR A 7 -58.35 -54.82 -4.75
C TYR A 7 -58.28 -55.84 -5.88
N TYR A 8 -57.86 -55.41 -7.08
CA TYR A 8 -56.92 -56.12 -7.98
C TYR A 8 -56.20 -55.06 -8.85
N PHE A 9 -54.92 -54.78 -8.61
CA PHE A 9 -53.71 -55.38 -9.23
C PHE A 9 -53.47 -54.91 -10.68
N ILE A 10 -52.43 -54.09 -10.90
CA ILE A 10 -51.32 -54.31 -11.86
C ILE A 10 -50.33 -53.13 -11.82
N CYS A 11 -49.05 -53.49 -11.70
CA CYS A 11 -47.84 -52.68 -11.67
C CYS A 11 -47.47 -52.00 -13.00
N ALA A 12 -46.82 -50.83 -12.91
CA ALA A 12 -45.58 -50.46 -13.62
C ALA A 12 -45.16 -49.04 -13.17
N VAL A 13 -44.30 -48.91 -12.17
CA VAL A 13 -42.86 -48.55 -12.29
C VAL A 13 -42.60 -47.11 -12.78
N SER A 14 -42.35 -46.25 -11.78
CA SER A 14 -41.23 -45.30 -11.64
C SER A 14 -41.08 -44.09 -12.58
N LEU A 15 -41.22 -42.88 -12.03
CA LEU A 15 -40.11 -42.03 -11.54
C LEU A 15 -40.65 -40.66 -11.09
N ILE A 16 -40.61 -40.42 -9.79
CA ILE A 16 -40.97 -39.14 -9.16
C ILE A 16 -39.73 -38.24 -9.22
N PHE A 17 -39.79 -37.15 -9.99
CA PHE A 17 -38.89 -36.01 -9.81
C PHE A 17 -39.35 -35.24 -8.58
N ILE A 18 -38.62 -35.41 -7.47
CA ILE A 18 -38.76 -34.59 -6.28
C ILE A 18 -38.19 -33.21 -6.63
N ALA A 19 -39.06 -32.21 -6.73
CA ALA A 19 -38.67 -30.81 -6.79
C ALA A 19 -38.08 -30.41 -5.44
N SER A 20 -36.76 -30.53 -5.30
CA SER A 20 -36.03 -29.87 -4.22
C SER A 20 -35.94 -28.38 -4.54
N CYS A 21 -36.72 -27.59 -3.80
CA CYS A 21 -36.41 -26.18 -3.53
C CYS A 21 -35.07 -26.11 -2.78
N ALA A 22 -33.96 -26.16 -3.50
CA ALA A 22 -32.69 -25.71 -2.98
C ALA A 22 -32.75 -24.17 -2.98
N LYS A 23 -32.90 -23.58 -1.79
CA LYS A 23 -32.60 -22.17 -1.57
C LYS A 23 -31.20 -21.93 -2.12
N LYS A 24 -31.08 -21.13 -3.19
CA LYS A 24 -29.80 -20.57 -3.61
C LYS A 24 -29.23 -19.88 -2.37
N LYS A 25 -28.08 -20.36 -1.89
CA LYS A 25 -27.22 -19.55 -1.05
C LYS A 25 -26.86 -18.34 -1.90
N GLU A 26 -27.22 -17.15 -1.45
CA GLU A 26 -26.51 -15.93 -1.81
C GLU A 26 -25.05 -16.19 -1.43
N GLU A 27 -24.23 -16.50 -2.43
CA GLU A 27 -22.85 -16.08 -2.37
C GLU A 27 -22.89 -14.56 -2.31
N ASP A 28 -22.58 -14.06 -1.13
CA ASP A 28 -22.29 -12.67 -0.86
C ASP A 28 -21.28 -12.23 -1.93
N GLN A 29 -21.75 -11.48 -2.93
CA GLN A 29 -20.86 -10.88 -3.90
C GLN A 29 -20.06 -9.83 -3.13
N LEU A 30 -18.87 -10.24 -2.67
CA LEU A 30 -17.81 -9.33 -2.29
C LEU A 30 -17.55 -8.49 -3.53
N SER A 31 -18.15 -7.30 -3.58
CA SER A 31 -17.99 -6.32 -4.63
C SER A 31 -16.51 -6.18 -4.93
N SER A 32 -16.12 -6.48 -6.18
CA SER A 32 -14.74 -6.38 -6.65
C SER A 32 -14.30 -4.92 -6.63
N VAL A 33 -13.90 -4.42 -5.46
CA VAL A 33 -13.31 -3.10 -5.30
C VAL A 33 -12.02 -3.11 -6.13
N SER A 34 -11.91 -2.14 -7.05
CA SER A 34 -10.70 -1.99 -7.85
C SER A 34 -9.51 -1.77 -6.91
N PRO A 35 -8.35 -2.39 -7.15
CA PRO A 35 -7.14 -2.17 -6.34
C PRO A 35 -6.84 -0.69 -6.17
N ILE A 36 -7.03 0.10 -7.23
CA ILE A 36 -6.81 1.55 -7.27
C ILE A 36 -7.72 2.27 -6.26
N SER A 37 -9.03 1.95 -6.26
CA SER A 37 -9.97 2.57 -5.32
C SER A 37 -9.70 2.22 -3.86
N THR A 38 -9.09 1.06 -3.57
CA THR A 38 -8.68 0.71 -2.21
C THR A 38 -7.55 1.62 -1.73
N ILE A 39 -6.57 1.90 -2.58
CA ILE A 39 -5.36 2.65 -2.22
C ILE A 39 -5.47 4.15 -2.50
N ASP A 40 -6.59 4.62 -3.04
CA ASP A 40 -6.88 6.04 -3.26
C ASP A 40 -7.01 6.80 -1.94
N GLY A 41 -6.46 8.02 -1.93
CA GLY A 41 -6.46 8.92 -0.79
C GLY A 41 -5.06 9.21 -0.27
N SER A 42 -5.00 9.77 0.94
CA SER A 42 -3.75 10.06 1.63
C SER A 42 -3.61 9.14 2.83
N TRP A 43 -2.41 8.61 3.03
CA TRP A 43 -2.06 7.63 4.03
C TRP A 43 -0.79 8.10 4.73
N SER A 44 -0.67 7.88 6.03
CA SER A 44 0.52 8.29 6.77
C SER A 44 0.94 7.28 7.81
N THR A 45 2.25 7.12 7.96
CA THR A 45 2.80 6.45 9.14
C THR A 45 2.58 7.32 10.38
N SER A 46 2.70 6.70 11.55
CA SER A 46 2.98 7.46 12.77
C SER A 46 4.36 8.11 12.69
N CYS A 47 4.61 9.08 13.57
CA CYS A 47 5.96 9.59 13.76
C CYS A 47 6.87 8.46 14.26
N GLU A 48 7.98 8.21 13.56
CA GLU A 48 8.96 7.24 14.00
C GLU A 48 9.71 7.77 15.22
N ASN A 49 9.45 7.15 16.37
CA ASN A 49 10.07 7.50 17.64
C ASN A 49 11.61 7.41 17.53
N GLY A 50 12.29 8.52 17.78
CA GLY A 50 13.75 8.61 17.82
C GLY A 50 14.41 9.02 16.50
N ALA A 51 13.76 8.80 15.36
CA ALA A 51 14.24 9.27 14.05
C ALA A 51 13.61 10.60 13.63
N GLY A 52 12.42 10.93 14.15
CA GLY A 52 11.71 12.16 13.77
C GLY A 52 11.32 12.14 12.29
N VAL A 53 10.84 10.99 11.80
CA VAL A 53 10.44 10.81 10.40
C VAL A 53 8.97 10.40 10.32
N GLN A 54 8.25 10.96 9.35
CA GLN A 54 6.90 10.54 9.01
C GLN A 54 6.74 10.43 7.50
N GLN A 55 6.26 9.29 7.01
CA GLN A 55 5.95 9.10 5.60
C GLN A 55 4.47 9.37 5.33
N VAL A 56 4.19 10.10 4.25
CA VAL A 56 2.84 10.36 3.74
C VAL A 56 2.79 9.90 2.30
N PHE A 57 1.94 8.92 2.02
CA PHE A 57 1.63 8.45 0.67
C PHE A 57 0.34 9.13 0.23
N THR A 58 0.37 9.82 -0.91
CA THR A 58 -0.81 10.43 -1.49
C THR A 58 -1.02 9.90 -2.90
N ASN A 59 -2.21 9.36 -3.12
CA ASN A 59 -2.64 8.81 -4.39
C ASN A 59 -3.98 9.45 -4.78
N ALA A 60 -4.00 10.08 -5.95
CA ALA A 60 -5.15 10.83 -6.46
C ALA A 60 -5.81 10.14 -7.66
N GLY A 61 -5.96 8.80 -7.62
CA GLY A 61 -6.76 8.02 -8.56
C GLY A 61 -6.27 7.98 -10.01
N ALA A 62 -5.11 8.57 -10.31
CA ALA A 62 -4.65 8.78 -11.67
C ALA A 62 -3.17 8.46 -11.81
N SER A 63 -2.83 7.17 -11.86
CA SER A 63 -1.52 6.58 -12.27
C SER A 63 -0.24 7.09 -11.61
N TYR A 64 -0.34 8.10 -10.75
CA TYR A 64 0.74 8.83 -10.11
C TYR A 64 0.46 8.89 -8.61
N SER A 65 1.54 8.85 -7.86
CA SER A 65 1.52 9.03 -6.42
C SER A 65 2.72 9.83 -5.98
N THR A 66 2.61 10.39 -4.78
CA THR A 66 3.73 11.01 -4.09
C THR A 66 3.93 10.32 -2.76
N ILE A 67 5.15 9.88 -2.48
CA ILE A 67 5.59 9.54 -1.14
C ILE A 67 6.40 10.73 -0.63
N THR A 68 5.89 11.39 0.41
CA THR A 68 6.59 12.45 1.13
C THR A 68 7.18 11.88 2.40
N ALA A 69 8.51 11.86 2.52
CA ALA A 69 9.20 11.67 3.79
C ALA A 69 9.40 13.04 4.45
N ASN A 70 8.74 13.22 5.59
CA ASN A 70 8.87 14.40 6.43
C ASN A 70 9.95 14.15 7.47
N TYR A 71 10.98 14.99 7.51
CA TYR A 71 12.06 14.93 8.48
C TYR A 71 11.94 16.09 9.45
N TYR A 72 11.86 15.77 10.74
CA TYR A 72 11.60 16.71 11.82
C TYR A 72 12.85 16.87 12.69
N TYR A 73 12.95 18.03 13.36
CA TYR A 73 14.00 18.29 14.35
C TYR A 73 13.81 17.52 15.64
N ASP A 74 12.56 17.15 15.93
CA ASP A 74 12.16 16.48 17.15
C ASP A 74 11.56 15.12 16.87
N SER A 75 11.74 14.21 17.82
CA SER A 75 11.18 12.85 17.78
C SER A 75 9.65 12.81 17.90
N GLY A 76 9.01 13.95 18.19
CA GLY A 76 7.55 14.08 18.25
C GLY A 76 6.91 14.56 16.94
N CYS A 77 7.71 14.75 15.88
CA CYS A 77 7.27 15.26 14.58
C CYS A 77 6.49 16.58 14.65
N SER A 78 6.94 17.52 15.49
CA SER A 78 6.28 18.82 15.67
C SER A 78 6.93 19.94 14.84
N HIS A 79 8.23 19.88 14.58
CA HIS A 79 8.99 20.92 13.89
C HIS A 79 9.66 20.36 12.63
N LEU A 80 8.99 20.52 11.49
CA LEU A 80 9.43 19.99 10.21
C LEU A 80 10.70 20.72 9.72
N ALA A 81 11.78 19.99 9.50
CA ALA A 81 13.04 20.52 9.00
C ALA A 81 13.07 20.52 7.46
N TYR A 82 12.77 19.40 6.83
CA TYR A 82 12.70 19.30 5.38
C TYR A 82 11.76 18.18 4.94
N THR A 83 11.35 18.23 3.67
CA THR A 83 10.66 17.12 3.01
C THR A 83 11.53 16.53 1.92
N MET A 84 11.39 15.22 1.72
CA MET A 84 11.78 14.54 0.50
C MET A 84 10.52 14.01 -0.18
N ASP A 85 10.25 14.49 -1.38
CA ASP A 85 9.07 14.13 -2.16
C ASP A 85 9.48 13.23 -3.32
N ILE A 86 9.04 11.98 -3.28
CA ILE A 86 9.25 10.99 -4.34
C ILE A 86 7.97 10.96 -5.18
N VAL A 87 8.07 11.48 -6.40
CA VAL A 87 6.99 11.47 -7.39
C VAL A 87 7.19 10.30 -8.32
N GLN A 88 6.16 9.48 -8.47
CA GLN A 88 6.25 8.21 -9.20
C GLN A 88 4.93 7.86 -9.87
N SER A 89 5.00 7.14 -10.99
CA SER A 89 3.84 6.41 -11.50
C SER A 89 3.84 4.98 -10.98
N TYR A 90 2.68 4.31 -11.03
CA TYR A 90 2.58 2.94 -10.57
C TYR A 90 1.62 2.06 -11.36
N VAL A 91 1.87 0.77 -11.31
CA VAL A 91 0.98 -0.28 -11.82
C VAL A 91 0.77 -1.30 -10.72
N VAL A 92 -0.51 -1.59 -10.41
CA VAL A 92 -0.89 -2.69 -9.51
C VAL A 92 -1.31 -3.89 -10.34
N SER A 93 -0.78 -5.06 -10.00
CA SER A 93 -1.12 -6.34 -10.62
C SER A 93 -1.27 -7.44 -9.57
N ASN A 94 -1.78 -8.61 -9.98
CA ASN A 94 -1.93 -9.78 -9.10
C ASN A 94 -2.69 -9.48 -7.79
N TRP A 95 -3.64 -8.55 -7.84
CA TRP A 95 -4.42 -8.15 -6.68
C TRP A 95 -5.41 -9.25 -6.29
N GLN A 96 -5.29 -9.74 -5.06
CA GLN A 96 -6.09 -10.83 -4.54
C GLN A 96 -6.43 -10.62 -3.07
N THR A 97 -7.43 -11.35 -2.60
CA THR A 97 -7.78 -11.39 -1.18
C THR A 97 -7.19 -12.65 -0.57
N GLU A 98 -6.41 -12.50 0.49
CA GLU A 98 -5.80 -13.59 1.25
C GLU A 98 -6.20 -13.42 2.72
N ASP A 99 -6.96 -14.36 3.27
CA ASP A 99 -7.40 -14.36 4.67
C ASP A 99 -8.00 -13.01 5.13
N ALA A 100 -7.21 -12.19 5.83
CA ALA A 100 -7.59 -10.93 6.46
C ALA A 100 -7.04 -9.69 5.75
N ARG A 101 -6.57 -9.84 4.52
CA ARG A 101 -5.91 -8.78 3.76
C ARG A 101 -6.22 -8.86 2.26
N GLN A 102 -6.06 -7.74 1.59
CA GLN A 102 -5.88 -7.70 0.13
C GLN A 102 -4.40 -7.43 -0.14
N VAL A 103 -3.84 -8.15 -1.11
CA VAL A 103 -2.42 -8.07 -1.46
C VAL A 103 -2.31 -8.00 -2.96
N GLY A 104 -1.32 -7.26 -3.46
CA GLY A 104 -0.90 -7.38 -4.84
C GLY A 104 0.52 -6.89 -5.05
N ASP A 105 0.96 -7.04 -6.28
CA ASP A 105 2.22 -6.53 -6.76
C ASP A 105 2.05 -5.06 -7.14
N ILE A 106 2.99 -4.21 -6.74
CA ILE A 106 3.07 -2.83 -7.20
C ILE A 106 4.44 -2.56 -7.82
N ASN A 107 4.42 -1.97 -9.01
CA ASN A 107 5.64 -1.53 -9.69
C ASN A 107 5.66 -0.01 -9.66
N TRP A 108 6.66 0.56 -9.03
CA TRP A 108 6.90 2.00 -8.99
C TRP A 108 7.81 2.39 -10.15
N THR A 109 7.49 3.46 -10.86
CA THR A 109 8.40 4.08 -11.82
C THR A 109 8.68 5.50 -11.36
N TYR A 110 9.92 5.72 -10.96
CA TYR A 110 10.38 7.01 -10.44
C TYR A 110 10.32 8.08 -11.52
N ILE A 111 9.77 9.25 -11.18
CA ILE A 111 9.68 10.39 -12.09
C ILE A 111 10.65 11.45 -11.60
N HIS A 112 10.48 11.89 -10.36
CA HIS A 112 11.36 12.85 -9.71
C HIS A 112 11.46 12.60 -8.21
N VAL A 113 12.61 12.96 -7.64
CA VAL A 113 12.85 13.08 -6.21
C VAL A 113 13.24 14.51 -5.91
N TYR A 114 12.48 15.16 -5.03
CA TYR A 114 12.74 16.52 -4.60
C TYR A 114 13.13 16.55 -3.13
N ILE A 115 14.01 17.48 -2.76
CA ILE A 115 14.23 17.86 -1.37
C ILE A 115 13.87 19.33 -1.20
N THR A 116 13.15 19.64 -0.12
CA THR A 116 12.71 21.00 0.21
C THR A 116 13.05 21.31 1.67
N PRO A 117 14.14 22.05 1.96
CA PRO A 117 14.38 22.59 3.29
C PRO A 117 13.26 23.57 3.66
N LYS A 118 12.75 23.54 4.89
CA LYS A 118 11.61 24.39 5.27
C LYS A 118 12.00 25.81 5.63
N ASP A 119 13.22 26.04 6.10
CA ASP A 119 13.72 27.36 6.44
C ASP A 119 15.18 27.58 6.04
N SER A 120 15.66 28.81 6.25
CA SER A 120 17.03 29.21 5.93
C SER A 120 18.09 28.53 6.78
N GLN A 121 17.77 28.13 8.01
CA GLN A 121 18.72 27.46 8.90
C GLN A 121 18.98 26.03 8.40
N VAL A 122 17.93 25.28 8.03
CA VAL A 122 18.05 23.96 7.39
C VAL A 122 18.86 24.08 6.10
N ALA A 123 18.51 25.06 5.25
CA ALA A 123 19.20 25.28 3.99
C ALA A 123 20.69 25.60 4.19
N ALA A 124 21.03 26.43 5.18
CA ALA A 124 22.42 26.74 5.52
C ALA A 124 23.20 25.49 5.97
N ALA A 125 22.59 24.60 6.75
CA ALA A 125 23.19 23.34 7.15
C ALA A 125 23.44 22.41 5.95
N MET A 126 22.46 22.27 5.04
CA MET A 126 22.59 21.49 3.80
C MET A 126 23.67 22.06 2.87
N ASN A 127 23.77 23.40 2.76
CA ASN A 127 24.84 24.06 2.01
C ASN A 127 26.22 23.79 2.61
N SER A 128 26.32 23.81 3.94
CA SER A 128 27.58 23.60 4.65
C SER A 128 28.10 22.17 4.50
N SER A 129 27.19 21.18 4.47
CA SER A 129 27.54 19.77 4.22
C SER A 129 27.62 19.42 2.73
N ALA A 130 27.28 20.34 1.84
CA ALA A 130 27.08 20.09 0.41
C ALA A 130 26.19 18.86 0.17
N LEU A 131 25.03 18.79 0.84
CA LEU A 131 24.12 17.67 0.72
C LEU A 131 23.77 17.43 -0.76
N CYS A 132 23.85 16.17 -1.20
CA CYS A 132 23.69 15.76 -2.60
C CYS A 132 24.73 16.37 -3.57
N GLY A 133 25.82 16.94 -3.07
CA GLY A 133 26.78 17.73 -3.85
C GLY A 133 26.31 19.15 -4.18
N ILE A 134 25.24 19.64 -3.55
CA ILE A 134 24.59 20.92 -3.86
C ILE A 134 24.90 21.95 -2.77
N THR A 135 25.27 23.17 -3.18
CA THR A 135 25.60 24.31 -2.29
C THR A 135 24.71 25.55 -2.50
N GLY A 136 23.55 25.37 -3.17
CA GLY A 136 22.58 26.43 -3.48
C GLY A 136 21.20 26.25 -2.84
N TRP A 137 21.11 25.53 -1.72
CA TRP A 137 19.88 25.32 -0.98
C TRP A 137 19.32 26.65 -0.45
N SER A 138 18.00 26.82 -0.55
CA SER A 138 17.26 27.95 0.02
C SER A 138 15.99 27.46 0.68
N GLY A 139 15.64 28.05 1.82
CA GLY A 139 14.44 27.69 2.58
C GLY A 139 13.17 27.85 1.73
N GLY A 140 12.30 26.84 1.78
CA GLY A 140 11.05 26.76 1.01
C GLY A 140 11.22 26.45 -0.48
N VAL A 141 12.45 26.32 -0.99
CA VAL A 141 12.70 26.04 -2.41
C VAL A 141 12.96 24.55 -2.60
N SER A 142 12.17 23.95 -3.48
CA SER A 142 12.32 22.54 -3.85
C SER A 142 13.41 22.38 -4.91
N ILE A 143 14.30 21.39 -4.72
CA ILE A 143 15.37 21.06 -5.67
C ILE A 143 15.27 19.59 -6.04
N THR A 144 15.32 19.29 -7.34
CA THR A 144 15.37 17.89 -7.82
C THR A 144 16.75 17.29 -7.56
N VAL A 145 16.77 16.05 -7.09
CA VAL A 145 17.99 15.33 -6.68
C VAL A 145 18.06 13.93 -7.29
N ASP A 146 17.40 13.75 -8.44
CA ASP A 146 17.37 12.50 -9.21
C ASP A 146 18.79 11.96 -9.47
N GLY A 147 19.04 10.70 -9.10
CA GLY A 147 20.34 10.05 -9.31
C GLY A 147 21.49 10.55 -8.44
N LEU A 148 21.27 11.54 -7.57
CA LEU A 148 22.32 12.09 -6.71
C LEU A 148 22.50 11.26 -5.44
N THR A 149 23.74 11.23 -4.94
CA THR A 149 24.04 10.63 -3.63
C THR A 149 23.90 11.67 -2.54
N CYS A 150 22.86 11.54 -1.73
CA CYS A 150 22.53 12.44 -0.62
C CYS A 150 22.93 11.76 0.70
N GLY A 151 24.11 12.11 1.23
CA GLY A 151 24.68 11.41 2.39
C GLY A 151 25.21 10.04 1.97
N SER A 152 24.66 8.95 2.51
CA SER A 152 25.04 7.57 2.19
C SER A 152 24.10 6.87 1.21
N ILE A 153 23.06 7.56 0.73
CA ILE A 153 22.02 6.97 -0.11
C ILE A 153 22.08 7.60 -1.49
N THR A 154 22.18 6.77 -2.52
CA THR A 154 21.99 7.20 -3.91
C THR A 154 20.51 7.13 -4.23
N LEU A 155 19.95 8.28 -4.61
CA LEU A 155 18.55 8.38 -4.99
C LEU A 155 18.36 7.83 -6.42
N PRO A 156 17.20 7.25 -6.72
CA PRO A 156 16.93 6.68 -8.03
C PRO A 156 16.93 7.76 -9.12
N THR A 157 17.35 7.38 -10.32
CA THR A 157 17.18 8.22 -11.51
C THR A 157 15.75 8.10 -12.05
N ALA A 158 15.28 9.13 -12.74
CA ALA A 158 14.00 9.08 -13.44
C ALA A 158 13.94 7.88 -14.40
N GLY A 159 12.80 7.18 -14.43
CA GLY A 159 12.57 5.96 -15.20
C GLY A 159 13.03 4.67 -14.52
N THR A 160 13.72 4.75 -13.38
CA THR A 160 14.02 3.55 -12.56
C THR A 160 12.71 2.89 -12.15
N VAL A 161 12.67 1.55 -12.24
CA VAL A 161 11.52 0.75 -11.82
C VAL A 161 11.89 -0.03 -10.56
N GLU A 162 11.06 0.05 -9.54
CA GLU A 162 11.16 -0.73 -8.32
C GLU A 162 9.92 -1.63 -8.18
N TYR A 163 10.16 -2.87 -7.73
CA TYR A 163 9.16 -3.92 -7.62
C TYR A 163 8.86 -4.19 -6.14
N ASP A 164 7.64 -3.93 -5.73
CA ASP A 164 7.22 -4.06 -4.33
C ASP A 164 5.89 -4.80 -4.17
N MET A 165 5.52 -5.15 -2.95
CA MET A 165 4.21 -5.65 -2.58
C MET A 165 3.41 -4.51 -1.94
N ILE A 166 2.10 -4.49 -2.16
CA ILE A 166 1.18 -3.61 -1.44
C ILE A 166 0.09 -4.45 -0.76
N GLN A 167 -0.21 -4.12 0.49
CA GLN A 167 -1.16 -4.83 1.33
C GLN A 167 -2.15 -3.85 1.97
N TYR A 168 -3.43 -4.20 1.95
CA TYR A 168 -4.50 -3.52 2.70
C TYR A 168 -5.12 -4.48 3.72
N THR A 169 -5.15 -4.10 4.99
CA THR A 169 -5.71 -4.94 6.07
C THR A 169 -7.23 -4.81 6.14
N LEU A 170 -7.96 -5.92 6.00
CA LEU A 170 -9.44 -5.92 5.96
C LEU A 170 -10.07 -6.01 7.35
N ASN A 171 -9.49 -6.79 8.25
CA ASN A 171 -10.07 -7.08 9.56
C ASN A 171 -9.00 -7.33 10.64
N SER A 172 -9.44 -7.56 11.87
CA SER A 172 -8.57 -7.58 13.06
C SER A 172 -7.81 -8.88 13.28
N THR A 173 -7.89 -9.86 12.37
CA THR A 173 -7.19 -11.15 12.53
C THR A 173 -5.67 -10.98 12.63
N LEU A 174 -5.12 -9.93 12.01
CA LEU A 174 -3.68 -9.63 12.01
C LEU A 174 -3.24 -8.70 13.16
N LYS A 175 -4.11 -8.45 14.16
CA LYS A 175 -3.83 -7.51 15.26
C LYS A 175 -2.61 -7.91 16.09
N ASP A 176 -2.39 -9.20 16.31
CA ASP A 176 -1.24 -9.71 17.06
C ASP A 176 0.08 -9.57 16.27
N GLN A 177 -0.01 -9.35 14.96
CA GLN A 177 1.11 -8.98 14.08
C GLN A 177 1.27 -7.44 13.95
N GLY A 178 0.45 -6.69 14.70
CA GLY A 178 0.43 -5.24 14.77
C GLY A 178 -0.40 -4.54 13.70
N PHE A 179 -1.06 -5.27 12.79
CA PHE A 179 -1.90 -4.65 11.76
C PHE A 179 -3.31 -4.35 12.30
N THR A 180 -3.84 -3.19 11.91
CA THR A 180 -5.21 -2.78 12.23
C THR A 180 -6.06 -2.71 10.96
N PRO A 181 -7.38 -2.97 11.05
CA PRO A 181 -8.27 -2.83 9.90
C PRO A 181 -8.13 -1.43 9.28
N GLY A 182 -7.92 -1.38 7.96
CA GLY A 182 -7.70 -0.15 7.23
C GLY A 182 -6.25 0.30 7.15
N ASP A 183 -5.28 -0.48 7.63
CA ASP A 183 -3.87 -0.19 7.39
C ASP A 183 -3.50 -0.48 5.93
N LEU A 184 -2.70 0.40 5.34
CA LEU A 184 -1.94 0.19 4.11
C LEU A 184 -0.48 -0.09 4.46
N SER A 185 0.14 -1.06 3.83
CA SER A 185 1.56 -1.36 4.04
C SER A 185 2.24 -1.84 2.76
N TYR A 186 3.54 -1.62 2.69
CA TYR A 186 4.42 -2.05 1.60
C TYR A 186 5.22 -3.29 1.98
N GLY A 187 6.04 -3.78 1.05
CA GLY A 187 6.92 -4.91 1.27
C GLY A 187 8.07 -4.61 2.24
N LEU A 188 8.55 -5.66 2.90
CA LEU A 188 9.77 -5.64 3.69
C LEU A 188 10.92 -6.05 2.78
N SER A 189 11.82 -5.12 2.49
CA SER A 189 13.02 -5.41 1.73
C SER A 189 14.03 -6.19 2.58
N ASP A 190 14.67 -7.19 1.97
CA ASP A 190 15.77 -7.94 2.56
C ASP A 190 16.86 -8.23 1.51
N ALA A 191 17.91 -8.97 1.88
CA ALA A 191 19.04 -9.25 0.99
C ALA A 191 18.67 -10.03 -0.28
N ASN A 192 17.55 -10.75 -0.28
CA ASN A 192 17.05 -11.53 -1.41
C ASN A 192 15.83 -10.87 -2.08
N HIS A 193 15.13 -10.01 -1.37
CA HIS A 193 13.92 -9.33 -1.83
C HIS A 193 14.10 -7.80 -1.77
N ASP A 194 15.01 -7.28 -2.57
CA ASP A 194 15.40 -5.87 -2.59
C ASP A 194 14.57 -4.99 -3.54
N GLY A 195 13.63 -5.58 -4.28
CA GLY A 195 12.77 -4.89 -5.22
C GLY A 195 13.46 -4.39 -6.50
N THR A 196 14.70 -4.81 -6.77
CA THR A 196 15.42 -4.42 -8.00
C THR A 196 14.96 -5.16 -9.26
N SER A 197 14.22 -6.27 -9.09
CA SER A 197 13.68 -7.08 -10.17
C SER A 197 12.34 -7.72 -9.78
N PRO A 198 11.52 -8.20 -10.74
CA PRO A 198 10.31 -8.94 -10.40
C PRO A 198 10.57 -10.18 -9.53
N SER A 199 11.72 -10.84 -9.72
CA SER A 199 12.12 -12.02 -8.94
C SER A 199 12.65 -11.70 -7.54
N SER A 200 13.05 -10.46 -7.29
CA SER A 200 13.47 -9.97 -5.97
C SER A 200 12.40 -9.07 -5.33
N ARG A 201 11.13 -9.19 -5.74
CA ARG A 201 10.03 -8.48 -5.10
C ARG A 201 9.89 -8.95 -3.65
N PRO A 202 9.71 -8.03 -2.68
CA PRO A 202 9.27 -8.36 -1.32
C PRO A 202 8.09 -9.33 -1.29
N VAL A 203 8.20 -10.36 -0.44
CA VAL A 203 7.16 -11.40 -0.25
C VAL A 203 6.49 -11.32 1.13
N GLN A 204 6.92 -10.38 1.97
CA GLN A 204 6.38 -10.12 3.29
C GLN A 204 6.08 -8.64 3.42
N SER A 205 5.04 -8.29 4.18
CA SER A 205 4.73 -6.89 4.44
C SER A 205 5.56 -6.33 5.59
N ASN A 206 5.97 -5.07 5.47
CA ASN A 206 6.71 -4.35 6.49
C ASN A 206 5.77 -3.80 7.57
N SER A 207 5.67 -4.51 8.70
CA SER A 207 4.84 -4.09 9.84
C SER A 207 5.34 -2.84 10.56
N SER A 208 6.58 -2.38 10.29
CA SER A 208 7.12 -1.14 10.82
C SER A 208 6.71 0.09 9.99
N LEU A 209 6.35 -0.10 8.72
CA LEU A 209 5.90 0.96 7.79
C LEU A 209 4.42 0.84 7.47
N ARG A 210 3.59 0.75 8.52
CA ARG A 210 2.13 0.77 8.38
C ARG A 210 1.63 2.20 8.26
N MET A 211 0.75 2.42 7.29
CA MET A 211 0.15 3.71 7.00
C MET A 211 -1.34 3.68 7.27
N GLN A 212 -1.83 4.67 8.00
CA GLN A 212 -3.26 4.85 8.25
C GLN A 212 -3.81 5.92 7.32
N LYS A 213 -5.04 5.72 6.86
CA LYS A 213 -5.73 6.70 6.02
C LYS A 213 -5.90 8.01 6.79
N ARG A 214 -5.55 9.13 6.16
CA ARG A 214 -5.78 10.47 6.69
C ARG A 214 -7.21 10.88 6.36
N ASN A 215 -7.93 11.37 7.38
CA ASN A 215 -9.26 11.95 7.22
C ASN A 215 -9.22 13.31 6.53
#